data_AF-A0A212J7P0-F1
#
_entry.id   AF-A0A212J7P0-F1
#
_cell.length_a   1.000
_cell.length_b   1.000
_cell.length_c   1.000
_cell.angle_alpha   90.00
_cell.angle_beta   90.00
_cell.angle_gamma   90.00
#
_symmetry.space_group_name_H-M   'P 1'
#
loop_
_entity.id
_entity.type
_entity.pdbx_description
1 polymer ?
#
loop_
_entity_poly.entity_id
_entity_poly.type
_entity_poly.pdbx_seq_one_letter_code
_entity_poly.pdbx_strand_id
1 'polypeptide(L)'
;MALEKSQIKFAKSEQSGELIGFVSRHSKTKKLKGVREGSVYGKQICVLSSDLKDVVLPNVLYEVELKSMHNSKGYVVVSAIPIEFKAKIEKNIVRNAVYQVTVSFGNKIIYFDPKDGKSPSSSTVEGVIELLNSRTDIENLSQVIEEFSKEATVVIKSMKKDGYYIKTSKSK
;
A
#
# COMPACT_ATOMS: atom_id res chain seq x y z
N MET A 1 -9.91 -5.71 31.54
CA MET A 1 -10.09 -6.28 30.19
C MET A 1 -8.78 -6.15 29.45
N ALA A 2 -8.28 -7.23 28.82
CA ALA A 2 -7.00 -7.22 28.12
C ALA A 2 -7.12 -6.49 26.77
N LEU A 3 -6.10 -5.71 26.43
CA LEU A 3 -5.93 -5.16 25.08
C LEU A 3 -5.38 -6.25 24.17
N GLU A 4 -5.97 -6.39 22.98
CA GLU A 4 -5.47 -7.30 21.94
C GLU A 4 -4.96 -6.47 20.75
N LYS A 5 -3.93 -6.96 20.06
CA LYS A 5 -3.36 -6.30 18.88
C LYS A 5 -3.74 -7.02 17.59
N SER A 6 -3.98 -6.26 16.54
CA SER A 6 -4.17 -6.81 15.19
C SER A 6 -3.78 -5.79 14.11
N GLN A 7 -3.90 -6.19 12.85
CA GLN A 7 -3.77 -5.30 11.70
C GLN A 7 -5.08 -5.31 10.92
N ILE A 8 -5.66 -4.13 10.70
CA ILE A 8 -7.00 -4.00 10.10
C ILE A 8 -6.97 -2.96 9.00
N LYS A 9 -7.72 -3.23 7.92
CA LYS A 9 -8.15 -2.20 6.97
C LYS A 9 -9.61 -1.87 7.22
N PHE A 10 -9.92 -0.59 7.33
CA PHE A 10 -11.28 -0.12 7.52
C PHE A 10 -11.95 0.11 6.16
N ALA A 11 -13.24 -0.22 6.09
CA ALA A 11 -14.10 0.06 4.96
C ALA A 11 -15.30 0.86 5.43
N LYS A 12 -15.85 1.69 4.55
CA LYS A 12 -17.06 2.44 4.84
C LYS A 12 -18.26 1.48 4.75
N SER A 13 -19.02 1.38 5.81
CA SER A 13 -20.27 0.62 5.85
C SER A 13 -21.30 1.24 4.92
N GLU A 14 -21.89 0.45 4.03
CA GLU A 14 -22.98 0.93 3.16
C GLU A 14 -24.25 1.25 3.95
N GLN A 15 -24.48 0.57 5.08
CA GLN A 15 -25.68 0.75 5.89
C GLN A 15 -25.62 1.98 6.80
N SER A 16 -24.49 2.18 7.49
CA SER A 16 -24.35 3.24 8.50
C SER A 16 -23.50 4.41 8.03
N GLY A 17 -22.75 4.27 6.94
CA GLY A 17 -21.76 5.25 6.50
C GLY A 17 -20.52 5.33 7.39
N GLU A 18 -20.44 4.57 8.49
CA GLU A 18 -19.31 4.57 9.41
C GLU A 18 -18.15 3.70 8.90
N LEU A 19 -16.93 4.03 9.32
CA LEU A 19 -15.77 3.17 9.08
C LEU A 19 -15.77 1.98 10.04
N ILE A 20 -15.82 0.79 9.46
CA ILE A 20 -15.82 -0.48 10.20
C ILE A 20 -14.71 -1.40 9.71
N GLY A 21 -14.20 -2.20 10.63
CA GLY A 21 -13.23 -3.25 10.35
C GLY A 21 -13.78 -4.61 10.76
N PHE A 22 -13.08 -5.66 10.38
CA PHE A 22 -13.43 -7.01 10.79
C PHE A 22 -12.19 -7.76 11.27
N VAL A 23 -12.36 -8.54 12.32
CA VAL A 23 -11.35 -9.48 12.81
C VAL A 23 -11.91 -10.88 12.88
N SER A 24 -11.05 -11.87 12.71
CA SER A 24 -11.35 -13.27 12.95
C SER A 24 -10.33 -13.84 13.91
N ARG A 25 -10.79 -14.63 14.88
CA ARG A 25 -9.89 -15.35 15.77
C ARG A 25 -9.35 -16.59 15.07
N HIS A 26 -8.04 -16.68 14.95
CA HIS A 26 -7.40 -17.84 14.32
C HIS A 26 -7.62 -19.09 15.18
N SER A 27 -8.14 -20.17 14.60
CA SER A 27 -8.57 -21.37 15.34
C SER A 27 -7.45 -22.01 16.17
N LYS A 28 -6.26 -22.14 15.58
CA LYS A 28 -5.06 -22.74 16.21
C LYS A 28 -4.33 -21.78 17.17
N THR A 29 -3.86 -20.64 16.66
CA THR A 29 -3.00 -19.71 17.44
C THR A 29 -3.77 -18.79 18.38
N LYS A 30 -5.11 -18.76 18.29
CA LYS A 30 -6.02 -17.87 19.04
C LYS A 30 -5.76 -16.37 18.86
N LYS A 31 -4.84 -15.96 17.97
CA LYS A 31 -4.57 -14.55 17.64
C LYS A 31 -5.71 -13.97 16.82
N LEU A 32 -6.04 -12.70 17.07
CA LEU A 32 -6.95 -11.93 16.21
C LEU A 32 -6.22 -11.47 14.95
N LYS A 33 -6.80 -11.76 13.79
CA LYS A 33 -6.32 -11.27 12.49
C LYS A 33 -7.40 -10.43 11.84
N GLY A 34 -7.03 -9.28 11.29
CA GLY A 34 -7.92 -8.52 10.43
C GLY A 34 -8.31 -9.33 9.20
N VAL A 35 -9.57 -9.20 8.82
CA VAL A 35 -10.16 -9.86 7.65
C VAL A 35 -11.03 -8.85 6.88
N ARG A 36 -11.32 -9.17 5.61
CA ARG A 36 -12.28 -8.39 4.82
C ARG A 36 -13.71 -8.79 5.17
N GLU A 37 -14.66 -7.94 4.81
CA GLU A 37 -16.09 -8.21 4.98
C GLU A 37 -16.52 -9.52 4.31
N GLY A 38 -16.10 -9.76 3.07
CA GLY A 38 -16.38 -11.00 2.33
C GLY A 38 -15.59 -12.24 2.79
N SER A 39 -14.92 -12.19 3.94
CA SER A 39 -14.16 -13.34 4.46
C SER A 39 -15.08 -14.52 4.79
N VAL A 40 -14.66 -15.73 4.41
CA VAL A 40 -15.33 -17.01 4.72
C VAL A 40 -15.20 -17.40 6.20
N TYR A 41 -14.25 -16.82 6.93
CA TYR A 41 -14.04 -17.10 8.35
C TYR A 41 -15.05 -16.36 9.23
N GLY A 42 -15.41 -16.97 10.36
CA GLY A 42 -16.25 -16.36 11.39
C GLY A 42 -15.64 -15.05 11.89
N LYS A 43 -16.25 -13.94 11.49
CA LYS A 43 -15.75 -12.58 11.72
C LYS A 43 -16.54 -11.86 12.80
N GLN A 44 -15.87 -10.95 13.49
CA GLN A 44 -16.43 -10.03 14.45
C GLN A 44 -16.16 -8.61 13.98
N ILE A 45 -17.11 -7.71 14.22
CA ILE A 45 -17.00 -6.31 13.83
C ILE A 45 -16.05 -5.56 14.77
N CYS A 46 -15.28 -4.65 14.19
CA CYS A 46 -14.46 -3.67 14.88
C CYS A 46 -14.99 -2.28 14.56
N VAL A 47 -15.34 -1.52 15.57
CA VAL A 47 -15.76 -0.12 15.44
C VAL A 47 -14.68 0.80 16.02
N LEU A 48 -14.54 1.98 15.44
CA LEU A 48 -13.61 2.99 15.93
C LEU A 48 -14.16 3.66 17.19
N SER A 49 -13.29 3.95 18.16
CA SER A 49 -13.59 4.92 19.20
C SER A 49 -13.83 6.30 18.59
N SER A 50 -14.56 7.16 19.30
CA SER A 50 -15.01 8.46 18.78
C SER A 50 -13.86 9.37 18.34
N ASP A 51 -12.74 9.31 19.05
CA ASP A 51 -11.50 10.07 18.79
C ASP A 51 -10.77 9.63 17.51
N LEU A 52 -11.05 8.43 16.98
CA LEU A 52 -10.38 7.89 15.79
C LEU A 52 -11.18 8.08 14.50
N LYS A 53 -12.46 8.46 14.57
CA LYS A 53 -13.38 8.48 13.41
C LYS A 53 -12.92 9.42 12.28
N ASP A 54 -12.29 10.55 12.63
CA ASP A 54 -11.82 11.55 11.65
C ASP A 54 -10.32 11.40 11.31
N VAL A 55 -9.61 10.51 12.01
CA VAL A 55 -8.17 10.26 11.84
C VAL A 55 -7.93 9.06 10.93
N VAL A 56 -8.76 8.03 11.06
CA VAL A 56 -8.63 6.78 10.31
C VAL A 56 -9.22 6.94 8.92
N LEU A 57 -8.44 6.57 7.90
CA LEU A 57 -8.84 6.60 6.51
C LEU A 57 -9.26 5.21 6.02
N PRO A 58 -10.24 5.12 5.10
CA PRO A 58 -10.59 3.85 4.48
C PRO A 58 -9.43 3.29 3.65
N ASN A 59 -9.38 1.96 3.52
CA ASN A 59 -8.43 1.21 2.68
C ASN A 59 -6.93 1.31 3.06
N VAL A 60 -6.59 2.06 4.10
CA VAL A 60 -5.27 2.09 4.73
C VAL A 60 -5.16 0.96 5.77
N LEU A 61 -3.97 0.35 5.89
CA LEU A 61 -3.72 -0.69 6.88
C LEU A 61 -3.23 -0.05 8.17
N TYR A 62 -3.82 -0.41 9.29
CA TYR A 62 -3.45 0.09 10.61
C TYR A 62 -3.01 -1.06 11.51
N GLU A 63 -1.99 -0.83 12.34
CA GLU A 63 -1.77 -1.58 13.57
C GLU A 63 -2.72 -1.03 14.62
N VAL A 64 -3.54 -1.90 15.21
CA VAL A 64 -4.63 -1.49 16.10
C VAL A 64 -4.55 -2.17 17.45
N GLU A 65 -5.02 -1.46 18.47
CA GLU A 65 -5.33 -2.04 19.78
C GLU A 65 -6.84 -2.13 19.98
N LEU A 66 -7.29 -3.28 20.45
CA LEU A 66 -8.70 -3.68 20.49
C LEU A 66 -9.11 -4.00 21.93
N LYS A 67 -10.29 -3.50 22.32
CA LYS A 67 -11.00 -3.93 23.53
C LYS A 67 -12.26 -4.67 23.15
N SER A 68 -12.52 -5.81 23.78
CA SER A 68 -13.80 -6.51 23.62
C SER A 68 -14.94 -5.61 24.10
N MET A 69 -16.05 -5.59 23.35
CA MET A 69 -17.26 -4.91 23.81
C MET A 69 -17.83 -5.63 25.04
N HIS A 70 -18.43 -4.86 25.96
CA HIS A 70 -19.03 -5.40 27.19
C HIS A 70 -20.32 -6.19 26.92
N ASN A 71 -21.21 -5.66 26.07
CA ASN A 71 -22.57 -6.19 25.87
C ASN A 71 -22.82 -6.73 24.45
N SER A 72 -21.78 -6.82 23.61
CA SER A 72 -21.93 -7.14 22.18
C SER A 72 -20.81 -8.04 21.68
N LYS A 73 -21.08 -8.75 20.58
CA LYS A 73 -20.06 -9.56 19.89
C LYS A 73 -19.25 -8.68 18.94
N GLY A 74 -18.18 -8.08 19.44
CA GLY A 74 -17.32 -7.20 18.66
C GLY A 74 -16.21 -6.56 19.47
N TYR A 75 -15.45 -5.69 18.82
CA TYR A 75 -14.32 -4.98 19.41
C TYR A 75 -14.43 -3.47 19.17
N VAL A 76 -13.99 -2.70 20.14
CA VAL A 76 -13.73 -1.26 19.98
C VAL A 76 -12.23 -1.07 19.75
N VAL A 77 -11.89 -0.40 18.67
CA VAL A 77 -10.52 0.03 18.36
C VAL A 77 -10.25 1.28 19.16
N VAL A 78 -9.22 1.24 20.02
CA VAL A 78 -8.85 2.36 20.91
C VAL A 78 -7.53 3.03 20.51
N SER A 79 -6.80 2.42 19.58
CA SER A 79 -5.59 2.97 18.98
C SER A 79 -5.46 2.43 17.57
N ALA A 80 -5.04 3.27 16.63
CA ALA A 80 -4.82 2.92 15.24
C ALA A 80 -3.62 3.71 14.69
N ILE A 81 -2.52 3.01 14.40
CA ILE A 81 -1.30 3.59 13.83
C ILE A 81 -1.17 3.09 12.38
N PRO A 82 -1.11 3.98 11.38
CA PRO A 82 -0.99 3.57 9.98
C PRO A 82 0.32 2.84 9.76
N ILE A 83 0.27 1.74 9.01
CA ILE A 83 1.45 0.96 8.67
C ILE A 83 2.04 1.50 7.38
N GLU A 84 3.30 1.89 7.48
CA GLU A 84 4.18 2.19 6.35
C GLU A 84 5.08 0.99 6.08
N PHE A 85 5.36 0.74 4.80
CA PHE A 85 6.21 -0.37 4.37
C PHE A 85 7.53 0.17 3.81
N LYS A 86 8.63 -0.44 4.23
CA LYS A 86 9.93 -0.25 3.57
C LYS A 86 9.82 -0.67 2.11
N ALA A 87 10.26 0.22 1.22
CA ALA A 87 10.36 -0.09 -0.19
C ALA A 87 11.70 -0.76 -0.50
N LYS A 88 11.67 -1.67 -1.48
CA LYS A 88 12.84 -2.27 -2.11
C LYS A 88 12.84 -1.90 -3.58
N ILE A 89 13.94 -1.31 -4.03
CA ILE A 89 14.13 -0.90 -5.42
C ILE A 89 15.09 -1.90 -6.11
N GLU A 90 14.67 -2.41 -7.26
CA GLU A 90 15.45 -3.35 -8.06
C GLU A 90 15.52 -2.87 -9.50
N LYS A 91 16.71 -2.86 -10.08
CA LYS A 91 16.91 -2.58 -11.51
C LYS A 91 17.05 -3.91 -12.26
N ASN A 92 16.46 -4.00 -13.44
CA ASN A 92 16.63 -5.11 -14.35
C ASN A 92 16.92 -4.58 -15.75
N ILE A 93 18.13 -4.87 -16.25
CA ILE A 93 18.55 -4.48 -17.59
C ILE A 93 19.01 -5.74 -18.31
N VAL A 94 18.25 -6.13 -19.32
CA VAL A 94 18.63 -7.15 -20.29
C VAL A 94 18.76 -6.44 -21.62
N ARG A 95 19.99 -6.40 -22.14
CA ARG A 95 20.33 -5.70 -23.39
C ARG A 95 19.34 -6.04 -24.50
N ASN A 96 18.81 -5.01 -25.16
CA ASN A 96 17.82 -5.07 -26.24
C ASN A 96 16.47 -5.73 -25.89
N ALA A 97 16.23 -6.11 -24.64
CA ALA A 97 15.05 -6.86 -24.23
C ALA A 97 14.28 -6.14 -23.11
N VAL A 98 14.93 -5.91 -21.97
CA VAL A 98 14.30 -5.41 -20.73
C VAL A 98 15.07 -4.20 -20.21
N TYR A 99 14.33 -3.16 -19.86
CA TYR A 99 14.85 -1.95 -19.21
C TYR A 99 13.84 -1.59 -18.12
N GLN A 100 14.06 -2.02 -16.89
CA GLN A 100 13.04 -1.88 -15.85
C GLN A 100 13.62 -1.46 -14.50
N VAL A 101 12.88 -0.63 -13.77
CA VAL A 101 13.06 -0.41 -12.33
C VAL A 101 11.77 -0.86 -11.63
N THR A 102 11.90 -1.65 -10.58
CA THR A 102 10.79 -2.15 -9.79
C THR A 102 10.90 -1.64 -8.36
N VAL A 103 9.83 -1.02 -7.86
CA VAL A 103 9.67 -0.58 -6.46
C VAL A 103 8.62 -1.49 -5.81
N SER A 104 9.05 -2.29 -4.84
CA SER A 104 8.18 -3.22 -4.11
C SER A 104 8.07 -2.82 -2.65
N PHE A 105 6.85 -2.82 -2.09
CA PHE A 105 6.59 -2.45 -0.70
C PHE A 105 5.31 -3.13 -0.20
N GLY A 106 5.40 -3.79 0.95
CA GLY A 106 4.36 -4.71 1.42
C GLY A 106 4.05 -5.77 0.35
N ASN A 107 2.81 -5.79 -0.14
CA ASN A 107 2.37 -6.68 -1.23
C ASN A 107 2.16 -5.95 -2.57
N LYS A 108 2.68 -4.73 -2.72
CA LYS A 108 2.51 -3.92 -3.93
C LYS A 108 3.81 -3.83 -4.70
N ILE A 109 3.66 -3.67 -6.01
CA ILE A 109 4.75 -3.52 -6.96
C ILE A 109 4.36 -2.38 -7.90
N ILE A 110 5.25 -1.41 -8.02
CA ILE A 110 5.22 -0.37 -9.05
C ILE A 110 6.44 -0.58 -9.92
N TYR A 111 6.31 -0.51 -11.24
CA TYR A 111 7.43 -0.64 -12.15
C TYR A 111 7.50 0.54 -13.11
N PHE A 112 8.72 0.85 -13.52
CA PHE A 112 9.07 1.74 -14.60
C PHE A 112 9.72 0.92 -15.70
N ASP A 113 9.12 0.93 -16.89
CA ASP A 113 9.59 0.31 -18.11
C ASP A 113 9.42 1.31 -19.27
N PRO A 114 10.46 2.07 -19.63
CA PRO A 114 10.39 3.07 -20.70
C PRO A 114 10.24 2.47 -22.10
N LYS A 115 10.36 1.15 -22.27
CA LYS A 115 10.24 0.48 -23.57
C LYS A 115 8.85 -0.14 -23.76
N ASP A 116 8.40 -0.93 -22.79
CA ASP A 116 7.20 -1.77 -22.89
C ASP A 116 6.10 -1.39 -21.87
N GLY A 117 6.28 -0.32 -21.09
CA GLY A 117 5.27 0.20 -20.17
C GLY A 117 3.98 0.64 -20.86
N LYS A 118 2.83 0.26 -20.29
CA LYS A 118 1.50 0.42 -20.92
C LYS A 118 0.78 1.73 -20.60
N SER A 119 1.32 2.52 -19.67
CA SER A 119 0.71 3.75 -19.17
C SER A 119 1.79 4.77 -18.81
N PRO A 120 1.48 6.08 -18.73
CA PRO A 120 2.43 7.06 -18.22
C PRO A 120 2.99 6.69 -16.84
N SER A 121 2.16 6.11 -15.98
CA SER A 121 2.53 5.60 -14.65
C SER A 121 3.41 4.34 -14.65
N SER A 122 3.76 3.81 -15.83
CA SER A 122 4.70 2.72 -15.99
C SER A 122 5.76 2.98 -17.05
N SER A 123 5.61 3.97 -17.93
CA SER A 123 6.56 4.25 -19.03
C SER A 123 7.31 5.58 -18.90
N THR A 124 6.89 6.45 -17.98
CA THR A 124 7.54 7.75 -17.73
C THR A 124 8.04 7.85 -16.30
N VAL A 125 9.14 8.59 -16.08
CA VAL A 125 9.70 8.80 -14.75
C VAL A 125 8.72 9.64 -13.91
N GLU A 126 8.20 10.71 -14.52
CA GLU A 126 7.25 11.64 -13.90
C GLU A 126 5.97 10.92 -13.47
N GLY A 127 5.38 10.10 -14.35
CA GLY A 127 4.17 9.35 -14.02
C GLY A 127 4.37 8.31 -12.92
N VAL A 128 5.55 7.71 -12.81
CA VAL A 128 5.87 6.80 -11.70
C VAL A 128 6.08 7.59 -10.40
N ILE A 129 6.73 8.76 -10.45
CA ILE A 129 6.89 9.65 -9.30
C ILE A 129 5.52 10.15 -8.80
N GLU A 130 4.61 10.54 -9.69
CA GLU A 130 3.23 10.91 -9.34
C GLU A 130 2.51 9.74 -8.65
N LEU A 131 2.65 8.53 -9.19
CA LEU A 131 2.08 7.33 -8.58
C LEU A 131 2.66 7.06 -7.18
N LEU A 132 3.98 7.21 -7.00
CA LEU A 132 4.64 7.08 -5.70
C LEU A 132 4.16 8.15 -4.71
N ASN A 133 4.04 9.42 -5.13
CA ASN A 133 3.54 10.52 -4.30
C ASN A 133 2.07 10.33 -3.86
N SER A 134 1.27 9.59 -4.62
CA SER A 134 -0.10 9.24 -4.21
C SER A 134 -0.16 8.19 -3.09
N ARG A 135 0.97 7.58 -2.71
CA ARG A 135 1.05 6.52 -1.70
C ARG A 135 1.28 7.13 -0.31
N THR A 136 0.48 6.69 0.66
CA THR A 136 0.65 7.02 2.08
C THR A 136 1.21 5.84 2.89
N ASP A 137 1.51 4.72 2.24
CA ASP A 137 1.91 3.46 2.87
C ASP A 137 3.36 3.06 2.56
N ILE A 138 4.17 4.03 2.13
CA ILE A 138 5.60 3.85 1.87
C ILE A 138 6.39 4.61 2.94
N GLU A 139 7.25 3.89 3.65
CA GLU A 139 8.16 4.48 4.63
C GLU A 139 9.25 5.29 3.91
N ASN A 140 9.56 6.50 4.41
CA ASN A 140 10.60 7.38 3.86
C ASN A 140 10.44 7.67 2.36
N LEU A 141 9.22 7.98 1.93
CA LEU A 141 8.85 8.19 0.52
C LEU A 141 9.81 9.10 -0.26
N SER A 142 10.28 10.20 0.33
CA SER A 142 11.24 11.11 -0.32
C SER A 142 12.54 10.42 -0.72
N GLN A 143 13.08 9.55 0.14
CA GLN A 143 14.30 8.78 -0.16
C GLN A 143 14.03 7.74 -1.24
N VAL A 144 12.86 7.08 -1.20
CA VAL A 144 12.43 6.11 -2.22
C VAL A 144 12.33 6.78 -3.60
N ILE A 145 11.77 7.98 -3.68
CA ILE A 145 11.67 8.76 -4.93
C ILE A 145 13.06 9.15 -5.44
N GLU A 146 13.97 9.57 -4.57
CA GLU A 146 15.33 9.93 -4.94
C GLU A 146 16.09 8.70 -5.51
N GLU A 147 16.04 7.57 -4.82
CA GLU A 147 16.67 6.33 -5.25
C GLU A 147 16.07 5.78 -6.55
N PHE A 148 14.73 5.80 -6.66
CA PHE A 148 14.03 5.46 -7.90
C PHE A 148 14.52 6.32 -9.08
N SER A 149 14.61 7.65 -8.89
CA SER A 149 15.01 8.58 -9.95
C SER A 149 16.44 8.32 -10.42
N LYS A 150 17.35 7.98 -9.50
CA LYS A 150 18.73 7.58 -9.81
C LYS A 150 18.75 6.31 -10.66
N GLU A 151 18.03 5.27 -10.25
CA GLU A 151 17.96 3.99 -10.98
C GLU A 151 17.28 4.13 -12.34
N ALA A 152 16.19 4.91 -12.43
CA ALA A 152 15.51 5.21 -13.69
C ALA A 152 16.45 5.90 -14.69
N THR A 153 17.27 6.84 -14.22
CA THR A 153 18.28 7.51 -15.05
C THR A 153 19.31 6.52 -15.61
N VAL A 154 19.75 5.55 -14.81
CA VAL A 154 20.68 4.49 -15.25
C VAL A 154 20.05 3.60 -16.32
N VAL A 155 18.78 3.21 -16.12
CA VAL A 155 18.02 2.40 -17.08
C VAL A 155 17.85 3.14 -18.41
N ILE A 156 17.44 4.41 -18.39
CA ILE A 156 17.29 5.24 -19.60
C ILE A 156 18.62 5.40 -20.34
N LYS A 157 19.72 5.64 -19.62
CA LYS A 157 21.06 5.76 -20.23
C LYS A 157 21.49 4.46 -20.92
N SER A 158 21.28 3.32 -20.26
CA SER A 158 21.57 2.00 -20.84
C SER A 158 20.74 1.73 -22.09
N MET A 159 19.44 2.03 -22.02
CA MET A 159 18.53 1.89 -23.16
C MET A 159 18.95 2.75 -24.35
N LYS A 160 19.33 4.02 -24.11
CA LYS A 160 19.86 4.91 -25.16
C LYS A 160 21.16 4.39 -25.77
N LYS A 161 22.07 3.84 -24.93
CA LYS A 161 23.33 3.25 -25.40
C LYS A 161 23.10 2.05 -26.32
N ASP A 162 22.03 1.31 -26.09
CA ASP A 162 21.62 0.17 -26.93
C ASP A 162 20.83 0.58 -28.19
N GLY A 163 20.64 1.88 -28.43
CA GLY A 163 20.04 2.42 -29.66
C GLY A 163 18.53 2.71 -29.58
N TYR A 164 17.92 2.60 -28.40
CA TYR A 164 16.51 2.93 -28.19
C TYR A 164 16.35 4.39 -27.74
N TYR A 165 15.53 5.15 -28.44
CA TYR A 165 15.24 6.55 -28.12
C TYR A 165 13.83 6.71 -27.54
N ILE A 166 13.72 7.35 -26.37
CA ILE A 166 12.43 7.73 -25.78
C ILE A 166 11.88 8.89 -26.60
N LYS A 167 10.66 8.74 -27.14
CA LYS A 167 9.94 9.87 -27.75
C LYS A 167 9.56 10.84 -26.64
N THR A 168 10.25 11.97 -26.53
CA THR A 168 9.79 13.09 -25.70
C THR A 168 8.51 13.64 -26.34
N SER A 169 7.36 13.43 -25.71
CA SER A 169 6.14 14.12 -26.11
C SER A 169 6.34 15.62 -25.89
N LYS A 170 6.46 16.38 -26.99
CA LYS A 170 6.41 17.85 -26.92
C LYS A 170 5.06 18.24 -26.32
N SER A 171 5.08 19.00 -25.22
CA SER A 171 3.89 19.74 -24.78
C SER A 171 3.45 20.61 -25.96
N LYS A 172 2.20 20.45 -26.39
CA LYS A 172 1.47 21.53 -27.07
C LYS A 172 1.01 22.54 -26.04
#